data_AF-A0A517Z514-F1
#
_entry.id   AF-A0A517Z514-F1
#
_cell.length_a   1.000
_cell.length_b   1.000
_cell.length_c   1.000
_cell.angle_alpha   90.00
_cell.angle_beta   90.00
_cell.angle_gamma   90.00
#
_symmetry.space_group_name_H-M   'P 1'
#
loop_
_entity.id
_entity.type
_entity.pdbx_description
1 polymer ?
#
loop_
_entity_poly.entity_id
_entity_poly.type
_entity_poly.pdbx_seq_one_letter_code
_entity_poly.pdbx_strand_id
1 'polypeptide(L)' 'MMAALPILLAHTNMTWFLLPLAAGISLVYSASRYEQPERILRRSGRLFAQILLFMGVILALLALLSFRL' A
#
# COMPACT_ATOMS: atom_id res chain seq x y z
N MET A 1 -28.52 3.35 17.82
CA MET A 1 -27.57 2.38 18.43
C MET A 1 -27.02 1.32 17.47
N MET A 2 -27.28 1.36 16.15
CA MET A 2 -26.87 0.30 15.20
C MET A 2 -25.62 0.64 14.37
N ALA A 3 -25.02 1.82 14.57
CA ALA A 3 -23.90 2.32 13.76
C ALA A 3 -22.54 2.32 14.47
N ALA A 4 -22.46 1.93 15.75
CA ALA A 4 -21.21 1.96 16.51
C ALA A 4 -20.22 0.87 16.07
N LEU A 5 -20.72 -0.32 15.69
CA LEU A 5 -19.90 -1.45 15.25
C LEU A 5 -19.07 -1.17 13.99
N PRO A 6 -19.61 -0.62 12.89
CA PRO A 6 -18.80 -0.28 11.71
C PRO A 6 -17.80 0.86 11.98
N ILE A 7 -18.13 1.80 12.88
CA ILE A 7 -17.21 2.90 13.25
C ILE A 7 -16.03 2.36 14.09
N LEU A 8 -16.29 1.45 15.02
CA LEU A 8 -15.25 0.74 15.78
C LEU A 8 -14.37 -0.12 14.87
N LEU A 9 -14.98 -0.82 13.90
CA LEU A 9 -14.24 -1.58 12.89
C LEU A 9 -13.45 -0.68 11.93
N ALA A 10 -13.94 0.53 11.62
CA ALA A 10 -13.21 1.51 10.83
C ALA A 10 -11.93 2.02 11.51
N HIS A 11 -11.88 2.00 12.86
CA HIS A 11 -10.67 2.30 13.63
C HIS A 11 -9.69 1.12 13.72
N THR A 12 -10.03 -0.05 13.18
CA THR A 12 -9.12 -1.21 13.15
C THR A 12 -8.06 -0.97 12.07
N ASN A 13 -6.85 -0.57 12.49
CA ASN A 13 -5.59 -0.53 11.73
C ASN A 13 -5.70 -0.66 10.19
N MET A 14 -6.06 0.43 9.51
CA MET A 14 -6.09 0.51 8.03
C MET A 14 -4.79 0.07 7.35
N THR A 15 -3.67 0.09 8.07
CA THR A 15 -2.35 -0.33 7.60
C THR A 15 -2.33 -1.77 7.10
N TRP A 16 -3.21 -2.65 7.58
CA TRP A 16 -3.31 -4.03 7.07
C TRP A 16 -3.70 -4.08 5.59
N PHE A 17 -4.51 -3.11 5.13
CA PHE A 17 -4.91 -3.02 3.73
C PHE A 17 -3.84 -2.46 2.81
N LEU A 18 -2.73 -1.93 3.35
CA LEU A 18 -1.64 -1.34 2.58
C LEU A 18 -1.04 -2.34 1.58
N LEU A 19 -0.77 -3.56 2.03
CA LEU A 19 -0.20 -4.63 1.20
C LEU A 19 -1.14 -5.04 0.06
N PRO A 20 -2.39 -5.47 0.32
CA PRO A 20 -3.29 -5.87 -0.76
C PRO A 20 -3.63 -4.70 -1.70
N LEU A 21 -3.76 -3.47 -1.18
CA LEU A 21 -4.01 -2.28 -2.00
C LEU A 21 -2.84 -1.97 -2.93
N ALA A 22 -1.61 -1.91 -2.41
CA ALA A 22 -0.42 -1.65 -3.21
C ALA A 22 -0.21 -2.74 -4.26
N ALA A 23 -0.45 -4.02 -3.90
CA ALA A 23 -0.37 -5.13 -4.83
C ALA A 23 -1.41 -5.00 -5.96
N GLY A 24 -2.67 -4.72 -5.60
CA GLY A 24 -3.76 -4.55 -6.55
C GLY A 24 -3.51 -3.41 -7.54
N ILE A 25 -3.18 -2.22 -7.05
CA ILE A 25 -2.91 -1.05 -7.91
C ILE A 25 -1.73 -1.33 -8.84
N SER A 26 -0.65 -1.93 -8.32
CA SER A 26 0.55 -2.21 -9.12
C SER A 26 0.28 -3.21 -10.24
N LEU A 27 -0.53 -4.23 -9.95
CA LEU A 27 -0.94 -5.25 -10.91
C LEU A 27 -1.87 -4.67 -11.97
N VAL A 28 -2.94 -3.96 -11.57
CA VAL A 28 -3.91 -3.35 -12.49
C VAL A 28 -3.21 -2.35 -13.42
N TYR A 29 -2.37 -1.46 -12.88
CA TYR A 29 -1.61 -0.52 -13.69
C TYR A 29 -0.73 -1.20 -14.74
N SER A 30 -0.02 -2.27 -14.34
CA SER A 30 0.87 -2.99 -15.26
C SER A 30 0.09 -3.79 -16.30
N ALA A 31 -1.04 -4.39 -15.91
CA ALA A 31 -1.92 -5.14 -16.80
C ALA A 31 -2.62 -4.25 -17.84
N SER A 32 -2.92 -3.00 -17.50
CA SER A 32 -3.44 -2.03 -18.48
C SER A 32 -2.40 -1.56 -19.49
N ARG A 33 -1.10 -1.74 -19.23
CA ARG A 33 -0.01 -1.20 -20.07
C ARG A 33 0.71 -2.26 -20.90
N TYR A 34 0.70 -3.51 -20.47
CA TYR A 34 1.46 -4.59 -21.09
C TYR A 34 0.55 -5.80 -21.31
N GLU A 35 0.73 -6.49 -22.43
CA GLU A 35 -0.07 -7.67 -22.80
C GLU A 35 0.62 -8.98 -22.38
N GLN A 36 1.95 -8.98 -22.27
CA GLN A 36 2.74 -10.16 -21.92
C GLN A 36 2.70 -10.43 -20.41
N PRO A 37 2.20 -11.60 -19.94
CA PRO A 37 2.05 -11.91 -18.52
C PRO A 37 3.33 -11.78 -17.69
N GLU A 38 4.46 -12.25 -18.22
CA GLU A 38 5.76 -12.19 -17.56
C GLU A 38 6.21 -10.73 -17.33
N ARG A 39 5.92 -9.87 -18.31
CA ARG A 39 6.22 -8.44 -18.23
C ARG A 39 5.31 -7.74 -17.24
N ILE A 40 4.02 -8.10 -17.19
CA ILE A 40 3.06 -7.58 -16.22
C ILE A 40 3.56 -7.87 -14.80
N LEU A 41 3.86 -9.13 -14.47
CA LEU A 41 4.29 -9.53 -13.13
C LEU A 41 5.62 -8.87 -12.72
N ARG A 42 6.59 -8.77 -13.62
CA ARG A 42 7.88 -8.14 -13.31
C ARG A 42 7.75 -6.64 -13.08
N ARG A 43 6.88 -5.96 -13.85
CA ARG A 43 6.68 -4.50 -13.73
C ARG A 43 5.79 -4.16 -12.54
N SER A 44 4.76 -4.96 -12.27
CA SER A 44 3.92 -4.82 -11.09
C SER A 44 4.72 -5.07 -9.81
N GLY A 45 5.54 -6.11 -9.76
CA GLY A 45 6.42 -6.37 -8.61
C GLY A 45 7.41 -5.24 -8.34
N ARG A 46 7.99 -4.64 -9.40
CA ARG A 46 8.86 -3.47 -9.25
C ARG A 46 8.11 -2.25 -8.71
N LEU A 47 6.93 -1.96 -9.26
CA LEU A 47 6.11 -0.83 -8.83
C LEU A 47 5.64 -1.00 -7.37
N PHE A 48 5.20 -2.21 -7.01
CA PHE A 48 4.84 -2.58 -5.64
C PHE A 48 5.98 -2.31 -4.67
N ALA A 49 7.19 -2.79 -4.99
CA ALA A 49 8.37 -2.56 -4.16
C ALA A 49 8.72 -1.07 -4.03
N GLN A 50 8.58 -0.29 -5.10
CA GLN A 50 8.81 1.16 -5.09
C GLN A 50 7.81 1.89 -4.18
N ILE A 51 6.52 1.53 -4.23
CA ILE A 51 5.48 2.09 -3.36
C ILE A 51 5.82 1.79 -1.89
N LEU A 52 6.10 0.53 -1.55
CA LEU A 52 6.42 0.14 -0.18
C LEU A 52 7.69 0.83 0.34
N LEU A 53 8.73 0.91 -0.49
CA LEU A 53 9.98 1.56 -0.12
C LEU A 53 9.76 3.05 0.15
N PHE A 54 9.03 3.74 -0.73
CA PHE A 54 8.77 5.17 -0.56
C PHE A 54 7.92 5.45 0.69
N MET A 55 6.84 4.68 0.90
CA MET A 55 6.03 4.80 2.11
C MET A 55 6.83 4.49 3.38
N GLY A 56 7.68 3.46 3.34
CA GLY A 56 8.55 3.08 4.45
C GLY A 56 9.58 4.16 4.78
N VAL A 57 10.18 4.80 3.78
CA VAL A 57 11.11 5.92 3.97
C VAL A 57 10.39 7.10 4.61
N ILE A 58 9.21 7.49 4.12
CA ILE A 58 8.44 8.58 4.72
C ILE A 58 8.08 8.25 6.18
N LEU A 59 7.60 7.04 6.45
CA LEU A 59 7.28 6.60 7.80
C LEU A 59 8.51 6.66 8.72
N ALA A 60 9.66 6.19 8.25
CA ALA A 60 10.91 6.23 9.00
C ALA A 60 11.36 7.68 9.30
N LEU A 61 11.23 8.58 8.33
CA LEU A 61 11.51 10.00 8.52
C LEU A 61 10.58 10.62 9.56
N LEU A 62 9.26 10.38 9.44
CA LEU A 62 8.28 10.89 10.40
C LEU A 62 8.52 10.33 11.81
N ALA A 63 8.84 9.04 11.92
CA ALA A 63 9.19 8.42 13.20
C ALA A 63 10.44 9.08 13.80
N LEU A 64 11.50 9.27 13.00
CA LEU A 64 12.72 9.92 13.44
C LEU A 64 12.47 11.36 13.93
N LEU A 65 11.64 12.12 13.22
CA LEU A 65 11.25 13.46 13.65
C LEU A 65 10.44 13.40 14.95
N SER A 66 9.50 12.47 15.08
CA SER A 66 8.68 12.27 16.28
C SER A 66 9.53 11.91 17.52
N PHE A 67 10.62 11.16 17.36
CA PHE A 67 11.54 10.87 18.47
C PHE A 67 12.39 12.08 18.91
N ARG A 68 12.54 13.09 18.05
CA ARG A 68 13.39 14.27 18.25
C ARG A 68 12.59 15.52 18.65
N LEU A 69 11.26 15.49 18.52
CA LEU A 69 10.32 16.57 18.84
C LEU A 69 9.59 16.23 20.15
#